data_AF-A0A1Z4V289-F1
#
_entry.id   AF-A0A1Z4V289-F1
#
_cell.length_a   1.000
_cell.length_b   1.000
_cell.length_c   1.000
_cell.angle_alpha   90.00
_cell.angle_beta   90.00
_cell.angle_gamma   90.00
#
_symmetry.space_group_name_H-M   'P 1'
#
loop_
_entity.id
_entity.type
_entity.pdbx_description
1 polymer ?
#
loop_
_entity_poly.entity_id
_entity_poly.type
_entity_poly.pdbx_seq_one_letter_code
_entity_poly.pdbx_strand_id
1 'polypeptide(L)'
;MSEKIDHDRLFKELISTFFIEFIELFFPEVLKYIDTNSVSLLDKEIFTDVTAGGKYETDLIAKVRFLGEPSYFLVHIEAESGAKSKFNVKIQLHLL
;
A
#
# COMPACT_ATOMS: atom_id res chain seq x y z
N MET A 1 -1.05 -30.94 9.96
CA MET A 1 -0.22 -29.86 9.39
C MET A 1 -1.11 -28.65 9.29
N SER A 2 -0.95 -27.65 10.16
CA SER A 2 -1.73 -26.41 10.03
C SER A 2 -1.11 -25.61 8.90
N GLU A 3 -1.81 -25.46 7.78
CA GLU A 3 -1.47 -24.42 6.81
C GLU A 3 -1.59 -23.09 7.55
N LYS A 4 -0.45 -22.46 7.82
CA LYS A 4 -0.41 -21.12 8.40
C LYS A 4 -0.72 -20.17 7.25
N ILE A 5 -1.94 -19.64 7.22
CA ILE A 5 -2.37 -18.68 6.20
C ILE A 5 -1.40 -17.50 6.23
N ASP A 6 -0.75 -17.24 5.09
CA ASP A 6 0.11 -16.07 4.90
C ASP A 6 -0.78 -14.84 4.68
N HIS A 7 -1.32 -14.33 5.79
CA HIS A 7 -2.23 -13.19 5.81
C HIS A 7 -1.59 -11.95 5.20
N ASP A 8 -0.28 -11.73 5.40
CA ASP A 8 0.44 -10.60 4.84
C ASP A 8 0.49 -10.65 3.31
N ARG A 9 0.77 -11.83 2.75
CA ARG A 9 0.76 -12.01 1.29
C ARG A 9 -0.62 -11.80 0.72
N LEU A 10 -1.66 -12.39 1.32
CA LEU A 10 -3.04 -12.26 0.86
C LEU A 10 -3.56 -10.83 0.96
N PHE A 11 -3.19 -10.11 2.02
CA PHE A 11 -3.59 -8.72 2.20
C PHE A 11 -2.90 -7.80 1.20
N LYS A 12 -1.61 -8.03 0.90
CA LYS A 12 -0.90 -7.36 -0.19
C LYS A 12 -1.58 -7.63 -1.53
N GLU A 13 -1.91 -8.88 -1.82
CA GLU A 13 -2.60 -9.27 -3.05
C GLU A 13 -3.97 -8.59 -3.18
N LEU A 14 -4.73 -8.51 -2.08
CA LEU A 14 -6.02 -7.82 -2.03
C LEU A 14 -5.88 -6.33 -2.35
N ILE A 15 -5.02 -5.60 -1.62
CA ILE A 15 -4.84 -4.17 -1.88
C ILE A 15 -4.25 -3.93 -3.26
N SER A 16 -3.36 -4.81 -3.72
CA SER A 16 -2.80 -4.70 -5.05
C SER A 16 -3.85 -4.85 -6.15
N THR A 17 -4.81 -5.75 -5.95
CA THR A 17 -5.90 -6.01 -6.89
C THR A 17 -6.92 -4.88 -6.88
N PHE A 18 -7.22 -4.33 -5.70
CA PHE A 18 -8.27 -3.33 -5.48
C PHE A 18 -7.69 -1.98 -5.07
N PHE A 19 -6.57 -1.56 -5.69
CA PHE A 19 -5.85 -0.37 -5.27
C PHE A 19 -6.69 0.90 -5.42
N ILE A 20 -7.44 1.04 -6.51
CA ILE A 20 -8.28 2.21 -6.76
C ILE A 20 -9.40 2.30 -5.73
N GLU A 21 -10.09 1.19 -5.48
CA GLU A 21 -11.16 1.07 -4.49
C GLU A 21 -10.63 1.31 -3.07
N PHE A 22 -9.40 0.87 -2.79
CA PHE A 22 -8.72 1.17 -1.54
C PHE A 22 -8.47 2.67 -1.37
N ILE A 23 -7.95 3.35 -2.40
CA ILE A 23 -7.74 4.81 -2.36
C ILE A 23 -9.09 5.55 -2.28
N GLU A 24 -10.13 5.09 -2.95
CA GLU A 24 -11.48 5.64 -2.85
C GLU A 24 -12.01 5.56 -1.40
N LEU A 25 -11.82 4.42 -0.74
CA LEU A 25 -12.34 4.18 0.60
C LEU A 25 -11.59 4.95 1.69
N PHE A 26 -10.26 5.03 1.60
CA PHE A 26 -9.42 5.59 2.66
C PHE A 26 -8.89 7.00 2.36
N PHE A 27 -8.73 7.36 1.09
CA PHE A 27 -8.14 8.62 0.65
C PHE A 27 -8.93 9.26 -0.53
N PRO A 28 -10.25 9.46 -0.39
CA PRO A 28 -11.11 9.92 -1.50
C PRO A 28 -10.68 11.26 -2.09
N GLU A 29 -10.06 12.13 -1.29
CA GLU A 29 -9.52 13.41 -1.76
C GLU A 29 -8.32 13.24 -2.68
N VAL A 30 -7.51 12.20 -2.49
CA VAL A 30 -6.34 11.90 -3.33
C VAL A 30 -6.79 11.36 -4.68
N LEU A 31 -7.84 10.53 -4.71
CA LEU A 31 -8.39 9.93 -5.92
C LEU A 31 -8.75 10.97 -6.99
N LYS A 32 -9.21 12.16 -6.58
CA LYS A 32 -9.58 13.27 -7.48
C LYS A 32 -8.43 13.74 -8.39
N TYR A 33 -7.20 13.44 -8.02
CA TYR A 33 -5.98 13.90 -8.70
C TYR A 33 -5.19 12.76 -9.35
N ILE A 34 -5.66 11.51 -9.21
CA ILE A 34 -5.04 10.33 -9.81
C ILE A 34 -5.70 10.04 -11.16
N ASP A 35 -4.90 9.84 -12.20
CA ASP A 35 -5.38 9.17 -13.41
C ASP A 35 -5.45 7.65 -13.15
N THR A 36 -6.67 7.14 -12.94
CA THR A 36 -6.89 5.74 -12.55
C THR A 36 -6.41 4.73 -13.58
N ASN A 37 -6.30 5.12 -14.86
CA ASN A 37 -5.80 4.25 -15.93
C ASN A 37 -4.26 4.16 -15.97
N SER A 38 -3.58 5.02 -15.22
CA SER A 38 -2.11 5.08 -15.18
C SER A 38 -1.49 4.22 -14.07
N VAL A 39 -2.32 3.63 -13.21
CA VAL A 39 -1.87 2.91 -12.02
C VAL A 39 -1.17 1.61 -12.40
N SER A 40 0.04 1.44 -11.88
CA SER A 40 0.82 0.22 -11.97
C SER A 40 1.52 -0.04 -10.66
N LEU A 41 1.45 -1.27 -10.15
CA LEU A 41 2.11 -1.63 -8.90
C LEU A 41 3.50 -2.18 -9.17
N LEU A 42 4.44 -1.81 -8.30
CA LEU A 42 5.83 -2.20 -8.42
C LEU A 42 6.18 -3.34 -7.46
N ASP A 43 6.98 -4.29 -7.96
CA ASP A 43 7.56 -5.34 -7.13
C ASP A 43 8.61 -4.79 -6.17
N LYS A 44 8.72 -5.42 -4.99
CA LYS A 44 9.60 -5.00 -3.88
C LYS A 44 11.06 -4.85 -4.28
N GLU A 45 11.55 -5.63 -5.25
CA GLU A 45 12.96 -5.62 -5.68
C GLU A 45 13.36 -4.29 -6.35
N ILE A 46 12.43 -3.63 -7.06
CA ILE A 46 12.68 -2.36 -7.74
C ILE A 46 12.83 -1.21 -6.72
N PHE A 47 12.22 -1.34 -5.53
CA PHE A 47 12.18 -0.28 -4.54
C PHE A 47 13.29 -0.32 -3.50
N THR A 48 13.84 -1.50 -3.20
CA THR A 48 15.03 -1.61 -2.33
C THR A 48 16.22 -0.79 -2.84
N ASP A 49 16.23 -0.45 -4.13
CA ASP A 49 17.23 0.45 -4.74
C ASP A 49 16.91 1.94 -4.52
N VAL A 50 15.65 2.28 -4.24
CA VAL A 50 15.14 3.66 -4.08
C VAL A 50 15.03 4.07 -2.61
N THR A 51 14.84 3.13 -1.67
CA THR A 51 14.79 3.43 -0.24
C THR A 51 15.79 2.60 0.55
N ALA A 52 16.38 3.22 1.58
CA ALA A 52 17.45 2.65 2.40
C ALA A 52 16.99 1.51 3.33
N GLY A 53 16.52 0.39 2.76
CA GLY A 53 16.57 -0.94 3.38
C GLY A 53 15.61 -1.24 4.54
N GLY A 54 14.61 -0.41 4.83
CA GLY A 54 13.61 -0.70 5.86
C GLY A 54 12.57 -1.72 5.38
N LYS A 55 12.62 -2.97 5.87
CA LYS A 55 11.52 -3.94 5.68
C LYS A 55 10.40 -3.60 6.65
N TYR A 56 9.29 -3.05 6.15
CA TYR A 56 8.07 -2.93 6.94
C TYR A 56 7.02 -3.98 6.54
N GLU A 57 6.12 -4.30 7.48
CA GLU A 57 5.20 -5.44 7.42
C GLU A 57 4.26 -5.35 6.20
N THR A 58 3.84 -4.15 5.78
CA THR A 58 3.12 -3.99 4.52
C THR A 58 3.42 -2.67 3.80
N ASP A 59 4.49 -2.67 3.00
CA ASP A 59 4.76 -1.64 2.00
C ASP A 59 4.26 -2.10 0.63
N LEU A 60 3.40 -1.30 0.00
CA LEU A 60 2.98 -1.42 -1.40
C LEU A 60 3.28 -0.13 -2.13
N ILE A 61 3.76 -0.21 -3.37
CA ILE A 61 4.08 0.97 -4.16
C ILE A 61 3.27 0.98 -5.44
N ALA A 62 2.59 2.08 -5.66
CA ALA A 62 1.86 2.36 -6.88
C ALA A 62 2.56 3.48 -7.63
N LYS A 63 3.00 3.18 -8.84
CA LYS A 63 3.31 4.20 -9.84
C LYS A 63 2.01 4.69 -10.44
N VAL A 64 1.81 6.00 -10.42
CA VAL A 64 0.62 6.66 -10.93
C VAL A 64 0.99 7.94 -11.67
N ARG A 65 0.04 8.52 -12.39
CA ARG A 65 0.08 9.92 -12.76
C ARG A 65 -0.77 10.70 -11.76
N PHE A 66 -0.13 11.54 -10.97
CA PHE A 66 -0.75 12.39 -9.96
C PHE A 66 -0.58 13.85 -10.38
N LEU A 67 -1.69 14.60 -10.45
CA LEU A 67 -1.69 15.99 -10.94
C LEU A 67 -1.04 16.17 -12.33
N GLY A 68 -1.12 15.15 -13.18
CA GLY A 68 -0.52 15.15 -14.53
C GLY A 68 0.93 14.65 -14.58
N GLU A 69 1.62 14.53 -13.44
CA GLU A 69 3.03 14.14 -13.36
C GLU A 69 3.20 12.67 -12.97
N PRO A 70 4.19 11.94 -13.55
CA PRO A 70 4.57 10.62 -13.07
C PRO A 70 5.01 10.69 -11.59
N SER A 71 4.39 9.86 -10.75
CA SER A 71 4.55 9.90 -9.29
C SER A 71 4.50 8.49 -8.71
N TYR A 72 4.99 8.34 -7.48
CA TYR A 72 4.93 7.08 -6.74
C TYR A 72 4.23 7.29 -5.41
N PHE A 73 3.24 6.44 -5.13
CA PHE A 73 2.63 6.35 -3.81
C PHE A 73 3.15 5.14 -3.07
N LEU A 74 3.61 5.36 -1.84
CA LEU A 74 3.92 4.31 -0.88
C LEU A 74 2.74 4.16 0.08
N VAL A 75 2.06 3.03 0.02
CA VAL A 75 1.05 2.61 1.00
C VAL A 75 1.76 1.82 2.09
N HIS A 76 1.63 2.32 3.31
CA HIS A 76 2.22 1.72 4.48
C HIS A 76 1.12 1.38 5.49
N ILE A 77 1.10 0.13 5.94
CA ILE A 77 0.08 -0.38 6.86
C ILE A 77 0.75 -1.04 8.06
N GLU A 78 0.41 -0.53 9.24
CA GLU A 78 0.88 -1.01 10.53
C GLU A 78 -0.31 -1.61 11.29
N ALA A 79 -0.23 -2.90 11.61
CA ALA A 79 -1.16 -3.53 12.54
C ALA A 79 -0.55 -3.45 13.95
N GLU A 80 -1.16 -2.69 14.86
CA GLU A 80 -0.70 -2.66 16.25
C GLU A 80 -1.15 -3.95 16.96
N SER A 81 -0.28 -4.95 17.03
CA SER A 81 -0.53 -6.18 17.80
C SER A 81 -0.12 -5.99 19.27
N GLY A 82 -0.92 -5.26 20.05
CA GLY A 82 -0.79 -5.18 21.51
C GLY A 82 -1.80 -6.08 22.22
N ALA A 83 -1.46 -6.67 23.37
CA ALA A 83 -2.33 -7.53 24.19
C ALA A 83 -3.58 -6.83 24.80
N LYS A 84 -3.93 -5.63 24.32
CA LYS A 84 -5.11 -4.87 24.72
C LYS A 84 -6.22 -5.05 23.70
N SER A 85 -7.46 -5.09 24.19
CA SER A 85 -8.75 -5.29 23.51
C SER A 85 -9.07 -4.38 22.28
N LYS A 86 -8.15 -3.53 21.82
CA LYS A 86 -8.37 -2.64 20.67
C LYS A 86 -7.41 -3.02 19.55
N PHE A 87 -7.96 -3.68 18.54
CA PHE A 87 -7.28 -3.87 17.27
C PHE A 87 -7.22 -2.51 16.56
N ASN A 88 -6.04 -1.90 16.51
CA ASN A 88 -5.80 -0.67 15.77
C ASN A 88 -5.01 -1.01 14.50
N VAL A 89 -5.52 -0.58 13.35
CA VAL A 89 -4.77 -0.60 12.08
C VAL A 89 -4.55 0.84 11.68
N LYS A 90 -3.30 1.18 11.37
CA LYS A 90 -2.93 2.49 10.85
C LYS A 90 -2.56 2.35 9.38
N ILE A 91 -3.22 3.14 8.55
CA ILE A 91 -3.00 3.19 7.09
C ILE A 91 -2.42 4.57 6.77
N GLN A 92 -1.30 4.59 6.05
CA GLN A 92 -0.61 5.80 5.65
C GLN A 92 -0.32 5.76 4.15
N LEU A 93 -0.52 6.89 3.48
CA LEU A 93 -0.22 7.06 2.06
C LEU A 93 0.81 8.18 1.92
N HIS A 94 1.96 7.88 1.34
CA HIS A 94 3.04 8.83 1.12
C HIS A 94 3.27 9.04 -0.37
N LEU A 95 3.36 10.29 -0.81
CA LEU A 95 3.87 10.65 -2.15
C LEU A 95 5.40 10.72 -2.08
N LEU A 96 6.10 9.98 -2.94
CA LEU A 96 7.56 9.95 -3.04
C LEU A 96 8.09 10.91 -4.11
#